data_AF-A0A945XY40-F1
#
_entry.id   AF-A0A945XY40-F1
#
_cell.length_a   1.000
_cell.length_b   1.000
_cell.length_c   1.000
_cell.angle_alpha   90.00
_cell.angle_beta   90.00
_cell.angle_gamma   90.00
#
_symmetry.space_group_name_H-M   'P 1'
#
loop_
_entity.id
_entity.type
_entity.pdbx_description
1 polymer ?
#
loop_
_entity_poly.entity_id
_entity_poly.type
_entity_poly.pdbx_seq_one_letter_code
_entity_poly.pdbx_strand_id
1 'polypeptide(L)' 'MESSSEPGKIHISEKTKDYLEGVGQLTSRGEIKLKGKGVWSTFFLESLNS' A
#
# COMPACT_ATOMS: atom_id res chain seq x y z
N MET A 1 0.81 -5.67 -16.80
CA MET A 1 0.38 -4.26 -16.96
C MET A 1 0.76 -3.54 -15.67
N GLU A 2 2.06 -3.32 -15.51
CA GLU A 2 2.69 -2.63 -14.38
C GLU A 2 3.04 -1.20 -14.81
N SER A 3 2.09 -0.56 -15.51
CA SER A 3 2.29 0.74 -16.15
C SER A 3 1.73 1.85 -15.27
N SER A 4 2.13 1.89 -14.00
CA SER A 4 1.92 3.06 -13.12
C SER A 4 2.76 3.01 -11.84
N SER A 5 3.82 2.21 -11.79
CA SER A 5 4.77 2.26 -10.68
C SER A 5 5.66 3.49 -10.87
N GLU A 6 5.23 4.63 -10.35
CA GLU A 6 6.16 5.74 -10.10
C GLU A 6 7.34 5.16 -9.29
N PRO A 7 8.60 5.33 -9.76
CA PRO A 7 9.75 4.82 -9.04
C PRO A 7 9.83 5.53 -7.69
N GLY A 8 9.54 4.80 -6.61
CA GLY A 8 9.54 5.31 -5.24
C GLY A 8 8.27 5.07 -4.43
N LYS A 9 7.16 4.65 -5.05
CA LYS A 9 5.90 4.33 -4.33
C LYS A 9 5.43 2.91 -4.63
N ILE A 10 5.63 1.99 -3.69
CA ILE A 10 5.18 0.61 -3.84
C ILE A 10 3.76 0.50 -3.33
N HIS A 11 2.83 0.08 -4.21
CA HIS A 11 1.45 -0.14 -3.81
C HIS A 11 1.36 -1.46 -3.05
N ILE A 12 0.92 -1.38 -1.81
CA ILE A 12 0.81 -2.55 -0.95
C ILE A 12 -0.59 -2.64 -0.33
N SER A 13 -1.03 -3.87 -0.12
CA SER A 13 -2.28 -4.15 0.58
C SER A 13 -2.07 -4.11 2.09
N GLU A 14 -3.17 -4.03 2.84
CA GLU A 14 -3.20 -4.01 4.30
C GLU A 14 -2.36 -5.13 4.95
N LYS A 15 -2.37 -6.34 4.38
CA LYS A 15 -1.50 -7.43 4.83
C LYS A 15 -0.02 -7.09 4.75
N THR A 16 0.42 -6.53 3.64
CA THR A 16 1.82 -6.19 3.40
C THR A 16 2.22 -4.94 4.20
N LYS A 17 1.28 -4.02 4.45
CA LYS A 17 1.46 -2.91 5.39
C LYS A 17 1.80 -3.41 6.78
N ASP A 18 1.08 -4.40 7.31
CA ASP A 18 1.37 -5.01 8.62
C ASP A 18 2.80 -5.55 8.71
N TYR A 19 3.28 -6.26 7.67
CA TYR A 19 4.67 -6.72 7.60
C TYR A 19 5.70 -5.59 7.47
N LEU A 20 5.34 -4.47 6.84
CA LEU A 20 6.23 -3.33 6.66
C LEU A 20 6.10 -2.27 7.77
N GLU A 21 5.14 -2.42 8.68
CA GLU A 21 4.88 -1.53 9.81
C GLU A 21 6.05 -1.65 10.80
N GLY A 22 7.10 -0.86 10.57
CA GLY A 22 8.33 -0.87 11.34
C GLY A 22 9.61 -0.83 10.51
N VAL A 23 9.56 -1.24 9.23
CA VAL A 23 10.69 -1.12 8.28
C VAL A 23 10.59 0.09 7.39
N GLY A 24 9.42 0.71 7.26
CA GLY A 24 9.26 1.85 6.36
C GLY A 24 8.08 2.76 6.70
N GLN A 25 8.07 3.90 6.03
CA GLN A 25 7.02 4.90 6.13
C GLN A 25 5.92 4.57 5.13
N LEU A 26 4.71 4.36 5.66
CA LEU A 26 3.56 3.84 4.96
C LEU A 26 2.42 4.85 5.01
N THR A 27 1.93 5.26 3.84
CA THR A 27 0.88 6.25 3.73
C THR A 27 -0.41 5.59 3.26
N SER A 28 -1.49 5.76 4.03
CA SER A 28 -2.84 5.31 3.67
C SER A 28 -3.31 6.06 2.43
N ARG A 29 -3.50 5.34 1.32
CA ARG A 29 -3.97 5.93 0.05
C ARG A 29 -5.48 6.10 0.05
N GLY A 30 -6.17 5.25 0.78
CA GLY A 30 -7.61 5.28 0.96
C GLY A 30 -8.22 3.90 0.88
N GLU A 31 -9.51 3.87 1.12
CA GLU A 31 -10.31 2.67 1.17
C GLU A 31 -11.09 2.53 -0.14
N ILE A 32 -10.87 1.44 -0.87
CA ILE A 32 -11.64 1.09 -2.06
C ILE A 32 -12.70 0.05 -1.70
N LYS A 33 -13.96 0.41 -1.93
CA LYS A 33 -15.10 -0.47 -1.66
C LYS A 33 -15.34 -1.36 -2.87
N LEU A 34 -14.90 -2.61 -2.79
CA LEU A 34 -15.14 -3.61 -3.83
C LEU A 34 -16.52 -4.24 -3.64
N LYS A 35 -17.39 -4.06 -4.62
CA LYS A 35 -18.73 -4.66 -4.64
C LYS A 35 -18.61 -6.20 -4.63
N GLY A 36 -18.91 -6.82 -3.49
CA GLY A 36 -18.83 -8.27 -3.28
C GLY A 36 -17.63 -8.76 -2.45
N LYS A 37 -16.61 -7.93 -2.19
CA LYS A 37 -15.43 -8.29 -1.36
C LYS A 37 -15.21 -7.41 -0.13
N GLY A 38 -16.04 -6.38 0.06
CA GLY A 38 -15.96 -5.47 1.20
C GLY A 38 -15.07 -4.26 0.92
N VAL A 39 -14.62 -3.62 1.99
CA VAL A 39 -13.70 -2.47 1.93
C VAL A 39 -12.27 -3.02 1.88
N TRP A 40 -11.48 -2.54 0.95
CA TRP A 40 -10.05 -2.84 0.83
C TRP A 40 -9.26 -1.57 1.08
N SER A 41 -8.42 -1.56 2.10
CA SER A 41 -7.51 -0.46 2.36
C SER A 41 -6.25 -0.65 1.52
N THR A 42 -5.84 0.39 0.81
CA THR A 42 -4.58 0.38 0.07
C THR A 42 -3.61 1.40 0.62
N PHE A 43 -2.33 1.05 0.58
CA PHE A 43 -1.24 1.83 1.16
C PHE A 43 -0.13 1.99 0.14
N PHE A 44 0.60 3.08 0.27
CA PHE A 44 1.86 3.28 -0.42
C PHE A 44 3.02 3.20 0.56
N LEU A 45 4.04 2.45 0.18
CA LEU A 45 5.34 2.53 0.82
C LEU A 45 6.09 3.71 0.23
N GLU A 46 6.38 4.70 1.06
CA GLU A 46 7.01 5.96 0.67
C GLU A 46 8.53 5.91 0.87
N SER A 47 8.99 5.22 1.92
CA SER A 47 10.41 5.00 2.15
C SER A 47 10.63 3.77 3.04
N LEU A 48 11.74 3.07 2.85
CA LEU A 48 12.25 2.06 3.78
C LEU A 48 13.30 2.74 4.66
N ASN A 49 13.12 2.68 5.97
CA ASN A 49 14.17 3.04 6.92
C ASN A 49 15.23 1.93 6.82
N SER A 50 16.38 2.25 6.22
CA SER A 50 17.52 1.35 6.12
C SER A 50 18.60 1.70 7.14
#